data_AF-A0A7S2Q6U1-F1
#
_entry.id   AF-A0A7S2Q6U1-F1
#
_cell.length_a   1.000
_cell.length_b   1.000
_cell.length_c   1.000
_cell.angle_alpha   90.00
_cell.angle_beta   90.00
_cell.angle_gamma   90.00
#
_symmetry.space_group_name_H-M   'P 1'
#
loop_
_entity.id
_entity.type
_entity.pdbx_description
1 polymer ?
#
loop_
_entity_poly.entity_id
_entity_poly.type
_entity_poly.pdbx_seq_one_letter_code
_entity_poly.pdbx_strand_id
1 'polypeptide(L)'
;RLELLGRGGFGEVWRARNRLDRKDYAVKVVPFRFDPAGGPLDHPAVREARVWASVDHPSAIRYHAAWVEVDEEPEPQQNYFPPMQPLPPVHITVTDSSFTRSTTYSGASSDTSSCGVVFEESA
;
A
#
# COMPACT_ATOMS: atom_id res chain seq x y z
N ARG A 1 0.19 17.82 10.94
CA ARG A 1 -0.39 17.04 12.04
C ARG A 1 -1.80 16.67 11.61
N LEU A 2 -2.21 15.41 11.80
CA LEU A 2 -3.58 14.98 11.49
C LEU A 2 -4.50 15.37 12.65
N GLU A 3 -5.68 15.87 12.34
CA GLU A 3 -6.72 16.23 13.32
C GLU A 3 -8.10 15.94 12.76
N LEU A 4 -8.95 15.28 13.55
CA LEU A 4 -10.33 15.01 13.17
C LEU A 4 -11.14 16.31 13.22
N LEU A 5 -11.75 16.70 12.10
CA LEU A 5 -12.64 17.86 12.01
C LEU A 5 -14.10 17.48 12.22
N GLY A 6 -14.49 16.26 11.84
CA GLY A 6 -15.86 15.78 12.00
C GLY A 6 -16.05 14.34 11.55
N ARG A 7 -17.13 13.72 12.02
CA ARG A 7 -17.54 12.34 11.70
C ARG A 7 -19.05 12.27 11.54
N GLY A 8 -19.52 11.49 10.57
CA GLY A 8 -20.94 11.25 10.34
C GLY A 8 -21.19 9.97 9.53
N GLY A 9 -22.44 9.77 9.09
CA GLY A 9 -22.83 8.58 8.31
C GLY A 9 -22.11 8.43 6.97
N PHE A 10 -21.54 9.51 6.45
CA PHE A 10 -20.79 9.53 5.19
C PHE A 10 -19.27 9.44 5.38
N GLY A 11 -18.81 9.08 6.59
CA GLY A 11 -17.39 8.93 6.90
C GLY A 11 -16.82 10.03 7.80
N GLU A 12 -15.51 10.25 7.70
CA GLU A 12 -14.74 11.14 8.56
C GLU A 12 -14.03 12.22 7.76
N VAL A 13 -13.89 13.41 8.33
CA VAL A 13 -13.14 14.51 7.71
C VAL A 13 -11.97 14.87 8.59
N TRP A 14 -10.77 14.83 8.00
CA TRP A 14 -9.51 15.09 8.68
C TRP A 14 -8.84 16.34 8.15
N ARG A 15 -8.29 17.17 9.03
CA ARG A 15 -7.31 18.18 8.67
C ARG A 15 -5.96 17.50 8.46
N ALA A 16 -5.41 17.61 7.27
CA ALA A 16 -4.09 17.09 6.92
C ALA A 16 -3.25 18.17 6.26
N ARG A 17 -1.94 18.17 6.52
CA ARG A 17 -0.99 19.05 5.83
C ARG A 17 -0.33 18.28 4.71
N ASN A 18 -0.52 18.70 3.46
CA ASN A 18 0.18 18.11 2.34
C ASN A 18 1.69 18.43 2.46
N ARG A 19 2.52 17.42 2.24
CA ARG A 19 3.97 17.51 2.44
C ARG A 19 4.66 18.31 1.33
N LEU A 20 4.14 18.26 0.10
CA LEU A 20 4.74 18.88 -1.08
C LEU A 20 4.47 20.38 -1.10
N ASP A 21 3.20 20.79 -1.05
CA ASP A 21 2.82 22.21 -1.14
C ASP A 21 2.71 22.92 0.22
N ARG A 22 2.83 22.15 1.32
CA ARG A 22 2.80 22.63 2.71
C ARG A 22 1.49 23.31 3.11
N LYS A 23 0.38 23.10 2.40
CA LYS A 23 -0.96 23.61 2.72
C LYS A 23 -1.78 22.64 3.55
N ASP A 24 -2.73 23.17 4.30
CA ASP A 24 -3.71 22.37 5.04
C ASP A 24 -4.93 22.08 4.17
N TYR A 25 -5.40 20.84 4.22
CA TYR A 25 -6.51 20.29 3.46
C TYR A 25 -7.49 19.59 4.39
N ALA A 26 -8.76 19.60 4.00
CA ALA A 26 -9.76 18.70 4.55
C ALA A 26 -9.82 17.44 3.66
N VAL A 27 -9.61 16.27 4.26
CA VAL A 27 -9.67 14.97 3.59
C VAL A 27 -10.87 14.21 4.13
N LYS A 28 -11.87 13.98 3.27
CA LYS A 28 -13.07 13.17 3.60
C LYS A 28 -12.77 11.70 3.28
N VAL A 29 -12.65 10.88 4.32
CA VAL A 29 -12.43 9.44 4.25
C VAL A 29 -13.80 8.77 4.28
N VAL A 30 -14.14 8.03 3.22
CA VAL A 30 -15.39 7.30 3.09
C VAL A 30 -15.06 5.81 3.02
N PRO A 31 -15.36 5.01 4.06
CA PRO A 31 -15.18 3.57 3.99
C PRO A 31 -16.22 2.97 3.04
N PHE A 32 -15.79 2.12 2.11
CA PHE A 32 -16.71 1.35 1.30
C PHE A 32 -16.11 0.04 0.81
N ARG A 33 -16.99 -0.89 0.44
CA ARG A 33 -16.64 -2.17 -0.17
C ARG A 33 -16.98 -2.14 -1.65
N PHE A 34 -16.06 -2.60 -2.48
CA PHE A 34 -16.35 -2.83 -3.89
C PHE A 34 -17.36 -3.97 -4.02
N ASP A 35 -18.43 -3.71 -4.76
CA ASP A 35 -19.37 -4.76 -5.18
C ASP A 35 -18.71 -5.53 -6.32
N PRO A 36 -18.43 -6.84 -6.19
CA PRO A 36 -17.84 -7.64 -7.27
C PRO A 36 -18.75 -7.76 -8.50
N ALA A 37 -20.06 -7.59 -8.34
CA ALA A 37 -21.04 -7.66 -9.42
C ALA A 37 -21.24 -6.28 -10.11
N GLY A 38 -20.86 -5.20 -9.44
CA GLY A 38 -20.91 -3.83 -9.95
C GLY A 38 -19.54 -3.34 -10.43
N GLY A 39 -19.52 -2.26 -11.21
CA GLY A 39 -18.25 -1.61 -11.53
C GLY A 39 -17.72 -0.84 -10.32
N PRO A 40 -16.39 -0.71 -10.13
CA PRO A 40 -15.81 0.10 -9.06
C PRO A 40 -16.25 1.57 -9.08
N LEU A 41 -16.80 2.01 -10.22
CA LEU A 41 -17.28 3.37 -10.46
C LEU A 41 -18.74 3.60 -10.01
N ASP A 42 -19.47 2.55 -9.65
CA ASP A 42 -20.89 2.64 -9.29
C ASP A 42 -21.13 3.06 -7.85
N HIS A 43 -20.09 3.01 -7.01
CA HIS A 43 -20.21 3.38 -5.60
C HIS A 43 -20.64 4.86 -5.44
N PRO A 44 -21.61 5.18 -4.56
CA PRO A 44 -22.09 6.55 -4.35
C PRO A 44 -20.98 7.57 -4.05
N ALA A 45 -19.93 7.18 -3.33
CA ALA A 45 -18.78 8.05 -3.04
C ALA A 45 -18.01 8.46 -4.31
N VAL A 46 -17.89 7.54 -5.29
CA VAL A 46 -17.23 7.84 -6.58
C VAL A 46 -18.10 8.78 -7.41
N ARG A 47 -19.42 8.59 -7.38
CA ARG A 47 -20.37 9.51 -8.01
C ARG A 47 -20.31 10.90 -7.38
N GLU A 48 -20.26 10.99 -6.05
CA GLU A 48 -20.09 12.26 -5.31
C GLU A 48 -18.78 12.96 -5.70
N ALA A 49 -17.66 12.24 -5.73
CA ALA A 49 -16.37 12.78 -6.12
C ALA A 49 -16.38 13.33 -7.57
N ARG A 50 -17.03 12.62 -8.51
CA ARG A 50 -17.19 13.08 -9.90
C ARG A 50 -17.99 14.36 -10.00
N VAL A 51 -19.11 14.45 -9.27
CA VAL A 51 -19.92 15.67 -9.24
C VAL A 51 -19.08 16.82 -8.69
N TRP A 52 -18.38 16.62 -7.57
CA TRP A 52 -17.58 17.68 -6.96
C TRP A 52 -16.42 18.14 -7.85
N ALA A 53 -15.80 17.23 -8.61
CA ALA A 53 -14.76 17.58 -9.58
C ALA A 53 -15.27 18.49 -10.72
N SER A 54 -16.58 18.47 -11.01
CA SER A 54 -17.19 19.36 -12.01
C SER A 54 -17.62 20.73 -11.47
N VAL A 55 -17.59 20.93 -10.15
CA VAL A 55 -18.01 22.19 -9.53
C VAL A 55 -16.85 23.18 -9.53
N ASP A 56 -17.00 24.26 -10.28
CA ASP A 56 -16.07 25.41 -10.27
C ASP A 56 -16.84 26.71 -10.01
N HIS A 57 -16.84 27.14 -8.75
CA HIS A 57 -17.47 28.38 -8.33
C HIS A 57 -16.74 28.99 -7.12
N PRO A 58 -16.54 30.33 -7.05
CA PRO A 58 -15.79 30.98 -5.97
C PRO A 58 -16.31 30.72 -4.54
N SER A 59 -17.61 30.49 -4.40
CA SER A 59 -18.25 30.21 -3.09
C SER A 59 -18.43 28.72 -2.80
N ALA A 60 -18.07 27.84 -3.74
CA ALA A 60 -18.08 26.40 -3.51
C ALA A 60 -16.73 25.97 -2.93
N ILE A 61 -16.73 24.91 -2.13
CA ILE A 61 -15.48 24.32 -1.64
C ILE A 61 -14.73 23.72 -2.83
N ARG A 62 -13.47 24.13 -3.00
CA ARG A 62 -12.62 23.68 -4.10
C ARG A 62 -12.30 22.19 -4.00
N TYR A 63 -12.53 21.47 -5.08
CA TYR A 63 -12.03 20.11 -5.28
C TYR A 63 -10.53 20.12 -5.59
N HIS A 64 -9.79 19.16 -5.03
CA HIS A 64 -8.35 19.01 -5.27
C HIS A 64 -8.01 17.65 -5.88
N ALA A 65 -8.44 16.58 -5.24
CA ALA A 65 -8.24 15.21 -5.70
C ALA A 65 -9.17 14.26 -4.96
N ALA A 66 -9.37 13.08 -5.52
CA ALA A 66 -9.96 11.92 -4.90
C ALA A 66 -9.17 10.68 -5.33
N TRP A 67 -9.03 9.72 -4.42
CA TRP A 67 -8.32 8.46 -4.67
C TRP A 67 -8.98 7.34 -3.87
N VAL A 68 -8.63 6.11 -4.21
CA VAL A 68 -9.06 4.91 -3.51
C VAL A 68 -7.83 4.30 -2.87
N GLU A 69 -7.94 3.96 -1.59
CA GLU A 69 -6.99 3.10 -0.89
C GLU A 69 -7.67 1.76 -0.66
N VAL A 70 -6.95 0.68 -0.96
CA VAL A 70 -7.38 -0.69 -0.63
C VAL A 70 -6.64 -1.05 0.63
N ASP A 71 -7.37 -1.44 1.68
CA ASP A 71 -6.75 -2.01 2.86
C ASP A 71 -6.02 -3.29 2.42
N GLU A 72 -4.70 -3.33 2.59
CA GLU A 72 -3.98 -4.58 2.47
C GLU A 72 -4.50 -5.48 3.60
N GLU A 73 -5.35 -6.46 3.25
CA GLU A 73 -5.58 -7.60 4.13
C GLU A 73 -4.20 -8.12 4.52
N PRO A 74 -3.86 -8.21 5.82
CA PRO A 74 -2.59 -8.79 6.20
C PRO A 74 -2.51 -10.14 5.52
N GLU A 75 -1.54 -10.30 4.61
CA GLU A 75 -1.18 -11.60 4.03
C GLU A 75 -1.34 -12.61 5.16
N PRO A 76 -2.27 -13.58 5.05
CA PRO A 76 -2.42 -14.54 6.11
C PRO A 76 -1.02 -15.07 6.31
N GLN A 77 -0.46 -14.84 7.51
CA GLN A 77 0.78 -15.46 7.91
C GLN A 77 0.46 -16.95 7.98
N GLN A 78 0.36 -17.60 6.83
CA GLN A 78 0.58 -19.01 6.70
C GLN A 78 1.93 -19.15 7.34
N ASN A 79 1.95 -19.92 8.42
CA ASN A 79 3.13 -20.58 8.90
C ASN A 79 3.69 -21.42 7.74
N TYR A 80 4.28 -20.76 6.73
CA TYR A 80 5.01 -21.36 5.65
C TYR A 80 6.33 -21.77 6.29
N PHE A 81 6.27 -22.89 7.00
CA PHE A 81 7.42 -23.73 7.15
C PHE A 81 7.65 -24.31 5.76
N PRO A 82 8.64 -23.85 4.97
CA PRO A 82 9.05 -24.64 3.83
C PRO A 82 9.30 -26.06 4.36
N PRO A 83 8.81 -27.13 3.71
CA PRO A 83 9.22 -28.47 4.11
C PRO A 83 10.74 -28.45 4.15
N MET A 84 11.31 -28.72 5.34
CA MET A 84 12.75 -28.78 5.49
C MET A 84 13.27 -29.78 4.46
N GLN A 85 13.81 -29.27 3.36
CA GLN A 85 14.63 -30.10 2.51
C GLN A 85 15.76 -30.61 3.42
N PRO A 86 16.01 -31.93 3.48
CA PRO A 86 17.11 -32.45 4.27
C PRO A 86 18.36 -31.67 3.90
N LEU A 87 18.96 -31.00 4.89
CA LEU A 87 20.23 -30.32 4.67
C LEU A 87 21.21 -31.35 4.09
N PRO A 88 21.97 -31.01 3.04
CA PRO A 88 22.97 -31.92 2.52
C PRO A 88 23.92 -32.32 3.67
N PRO A 89 24.37 -33.59 3.72
CA PRO A 89 25.25 -34.05 4.78
C PRO A 89 26.48 -33.15 4.86
N VAL A 90 26.71 -32.58 6.04
CA VAL A 90 27.88 -31.77 6.34
C VAL A 90 29.07 -32.74 6.43
N HIS A 91 29.87 -32.83 5.37
CA HIS A 91 31.14 -33.52 5.42
C HIS A 91 32.17 -32.62 6.10
N ILE A 92 32.43 -32.86 7.39
CA ILE A 92 33.57 -32.26 8.07
C ILE A 92 34.81 -33.08 7.68
N THR A 93 35.54 -32.63 6.68
CA THR A 93 36.89 -33.14 6.44
C THR A 93 37.82 -32.46 7.43
N VAL A 94 38.21 -33.15 8.49
CA VAL A 94 39.30 -32.72 9.36
C VAL A 94 40.60 -33.05 8.64
N THR A 95 41.15 -32.08 7.91
CA THR A 95 42.53 -32.14 7.43
C THR A 95 43.41 -31.60 8.54
N ASP A 96 44.15 -32.48 9.20
CA ASP A 96 45.19 -32.06 10.15
C ASP A 96 46.36 -31.48 9.38
N SER A 97 46.43 -30.15 9.37
CA SER A 97 47.66 -29.36 9.42
C SER A 97 47.26 -27.91 9.21
N SER A 98 47.32 -27.14 10.30
CA SER A 98 47.43 -25.67 10.34
C SER A 98 46.65 -24.86 9.28
N PHE A 99 45.65 -24.07 9.70
CA PHE A 99 45.30 -22.70 9.24
C PHE A 99 43.78 -22.40 9.31
N THR A 100 43.46 -21.15 9.67
CA THR A 100 42.19 -20.37 9.63
C THR A 100 40.84 -21.08 9.38
N ARG A 101 39.90 -20.94 10.31
CA ARG A 101 38.46 -21.23 10.08
C ARG A 101 37.86 -20.15 9.17
N SER A 102 37.60 -20.50 7.92
CA SER A 102 36.69 -19.73 7.04
C SER A 102 35.41 -20.53 6.84
N THR A 103 34.25 -19.89 7.12
CA THR A 103 32.93 -20.42 6.81
C THR A 103 32.33 -19.57 5.69
N THR A 104 32.25 -20.12 4.50
CA THR A 104 31.54 -19.49 3.36
C THR A 104 30.12 -20.05 3.29
N TYR A 105 29.12 -19.16 3.36
CA TYR A 105 27.71 -19.47 3.12
C TYR A 105 27.35 -18.96 1.73
N SER A 106 27.04 -19.86 0.80
CA SER A 106 26.61 -19.51 -0.55
C SER A 106 25.08 -19.41 -0.59
N GLY A 107 24.53 -18.20 -0.73
CA GLY A 107 23.14 -17.96 -1.11
C GLY A 107 22.39 -16.97 -0.21
N ALA A 108 22.63 -15.67 -0.40
CA ALA A 108 21.73 -14.63 0.08
C ALA A 108 21.69 -13.49 -0.95
N SER A 109 20.58 -13.39 -1.70
CA SER A 109 20.18 -12.19 -2.44
C SER A 109 18.70 -11.97 -2.20
N SER A 110 18.39 -11.12 -1.22
CA SER A 110 17.05 -10.59 -0.96
C SER A 110 16.97 -9.21 -1.59
N ASP A 111 16.46 -9.14 -2.82
CA ASP A 111 16.15 -7.86 -3.46
C ASP A 111 14.65 -7.57 -3.34
N THR A 112 14.33 -6.66 -2.41
CA THR A 112 13.06 -5.95 -2.34
C THR A 112 13.06 -4.86 -3.42
N SER A 113 12.48 -5.14 -4.59
CA SER A 113 12.24 -4.11 -5.61
C SER A 113 10.76 -3.74 -5.67
N SER A 114 10.39 -2.75 -4.86
CA SER A 114 9.22 -1.90 -5.10
C SER A 114 9.49 -1.05 -6.34
N CYS A 115 8.96 -1.45 -7.50
CA CYS A 115 8.80 -0.61 -8.70
C CYS A 115 7.68 -1.24 -9.56
N GLY A 116 6.71 -0.54 -10.14
CA GLY A 116 6.38 0.87 -10.21
C GLY A 116 4.94 1.03 -10.74
N VAL A 117 4.53 2.27 -11.02
CA VAL A 117 3.23 2.60 -11.61
C VAL A 117 3.21 2.16 -13.08
N VAL A 118 2.21 1.36 -13.47
CA VAL A 118 1.91 1.01 -14.87
C VAL A 118 0.73 1.87 -15.32
N PHE A 119 0.93 2.71 -16.33
CA PHE A 119 -0.14 3.44 -17.01
C PHE A 119 -0.61 2.65 -18.24
N GLU A 120 -1.92 2.64 -18.47
CA GLU A 120 -2.56 2.08 -19.65
C GLU A 120 -2.37 3.01 -20.86
N GLU A 121 -2.05 2.41 -22.01
CA GLU A 121 -1.95 3.09 -23.31
C GLU A 121 -3.36 3.38 -23.85
N SER A 122 -3.57 4.61 -24.32
CA SER A 122 -4.83 5.00 -24.97
C SER A 122 -4.80 4.64 -26.46
N ALA A 123 -5.96 4.17 -26.93
CA ALA A 123 -6.32 3.61 -28.24
C ALA A 123 -5.63 4.16 -29.50
#